data_AF-A0A950CFS4-F1
#
_entry.id   AF-A0A950CFS4-F1
#
_cell.length_a   1.000
_cell.length_b   1.000
_cell.length_c   1.000
_cell.angle_alpha   90.00
_cell.angle_beta   90.00
_cell.angle_gamma   90.00
#
_symmetry.space_group_name_H-M   'P 1'
#
loop_
_entity.id
_entity.type
_entity.pdbx_description
1 polymer ?
#
loop_
_entity_poly.entity_id
_entity_poly.type
_entity_poly.pdbx_seq_one_letter_code
_entity_poly.pdbx_strand_id
1 'polypeptide(L)' 'MDGQAVYVGVDVSKERLDVALRPSGEFFSEANDKRAVSRLLK' A
#
# COMPACT_ATOMS: atom_id res chain seq x y z
N MET A 1 9.91 2.92 24.48
CA MET A 1 9.71 2.02 23.33
C MET A 1 9.94 2.87 22.11
N ASP A 2 11.13 2.79 21.51
CA ASP A 2 11.35 3.45 20.23
C ASP A 2 10.43 2.76 19.22
N GLY A 3 9.36 3.46 18.84
CA GLY A 3 8.46 2.99 17.80
C GLY A 3 9.28 2.88 16.53
N GLN A 4 9.53 1.65 16.07
CA GLN A 4 10.27 1.44 14.85
C GLN A 4 9.54 2.16 13.72
N ALA A 5 10.23 3.08 13.03
CA ALA A 5 9.65 3.82 11.92
C ALA A 5 9.13 2.84 10.86
N VAL A 6 7.88 3.04 10.45
CA VAL A 6 7.27 2.30 9.35
C VAL A 6 7.46 3.10 8.08
N TYR A 7 8.04 2.46 7.07
CA TYR A 7 8.20 3.04 5.74
C TYR A 7 7.20 2.41 4.79
N VAL A 8 6.51 3.25 4.01
CA VAL A 8 5.49 2.82 3.04
C VAL A 8 5.95 3.25 1.66
N GLY A 9 6.21 2.27 0.79
CA GLY A 9 6.43 2.49 -0.64
C GLY A 9 5.11 2.33 -1.38
N VAL A 10 4.77 3.29 -2.23
CA VAL A 10 3.57 3.26 -3.08
C VAL A 10 3.99 3.42 -4.53
N ASP A 11 3.63 2.46 -5.37
CA ASP A 11 3.82 2.51 -6.82
C ASP A 11 2.46 2.51 -7.51
N VAL A 12 2.28 3.39 -8.50
CA VAL A 12 0.97 3.63 -9.14
C VAL A 12 1.13 3.63 -10.65
N SER A 13 0.35 2.77 -11.30
CA SER A 13 0.19 2.71 -12.75
C SER A 13 -1.27 2.94 -13.13
N LYS A 14 -1.59 2.94 -14.44
CA LYS A 14 -2.99 3.08 -14.89
C LYS A 14 -3.90 1.95 -14.39
N GLU A 15 -3.37 0.75 -14.25
CA GLU A 15 -4.16 -0.45 -13.97
C GLU A 15 -4.03 -0.93 -12.52
N ARG A 16 -2.96 -0.52 -11.82
CA ARG A 16 -2.58 -1.12 -10.55
C ARG A 16 -1.99 -0.12 -9.56
N LEU A 17 -2.24 -0.37 -8.28
CA LEU A 17 -1.64 0.29 -7.12
C LEU A 17 -0.96 -0.78 -6.26
N ASP A 18 0.35 -0.63 -6.05
CA ASP A 18 1.16 -1.55 -5.26
C ASP A 18 1.65 -0.85 -4.00
N VAL A 19 1.60 -1.54 -2.85
CA VAL A 19 2.04 -1.01 -1.56
C VAL A 19 2.98 -2.00 -0.88
N ALA A 20 4.12 -1.49 -0.40
CA ALA A 20 5.10 -2.26 0.35
C ALA A 20 5.36 -1.61 1.72
N LEU A 21 5.27 -2.39 2.79
CA LEU A 21 5.54 -1.94 4.15
C LEU A 21 6.88 -2.50 4.63
N ARG A 22 7.70 -1.63 5.21
CA ARG A 22 8.97 -2.00 5.87
C ARG A 22 8.95 -1.54 7.34
N PRO A 23 9.50 -2.35 8.26
CA PRO A 23 10.30 -3.56 8.04
C PRO A 23 9.49 -4.85 7.80
N SER A 24 8.17 -4.83 7.99
CA SER A 24 7.33 -6.05 8.01
C SER A 24 7.48 -6.92 6.75
N GLY A 25 7.76 -6.30 5.61
CA GLY A 25 7.83 -6.98 4.32
C GLY A 25 6.45 -7.30 3.75
N GLU A 26 5.38 -6.81 4.38
CA GLU A 26 4.03 -6.92 3.86
C GLU A 26 3.94 -6.17 2.53
N PHE A 27 3.28 -6.81 1.57
CA PHE A 27 3.08 -6.29 0.23
C PHE A 27 1.66 -6.63 -0.23
N PHE A 28 0.98 -5.65 -0.80
CA PHE A 28 -0.31 -5.89 -1.44
C PHE A 28 -0.43 -5.08 -2.73
N SER A 29 -1.31 -5.57 -3.60
CA SER A 29 -1.56 -5.03 -4.92
C SER A 29 -3.06 -5.00 -5.19
N GLU A 30 -3.57 -3.86 -5.63
CA GLU A 30 -4.97 -3.66 -5.98
C GLU A 30 -5.08 -3.07 -7.39
N ALA A 31 -6.23 -3.25 -8.02
CA ALA A 31 -6.56 -2.52 -9.24
C ALA A 31 -6.58 -1.00 -8.94
N ASN A 32 -6.08 -0.17 -9.86
CA ASN A 32 -6.17 1.28 -9.74
C ASN A 32 -7.52 1.79 -10.27
N ASP A 33 -8.60 1.31 -9.66
CA ASP A 33 -9.95 1.79 -9.93
C ASP A 33 -10.62 2.29 -8.65
N LYS A 34 -11.65 3.12 -8.80
CA LYS A 34 -12.35 3.73 -7.66
C LYS A 34 -12.87 2.69 -6.67
N ARG A 35 -13.40 1.57 -7.15
CA ARG A 35 -14.01 0.55 -6.29
C ARG A 35 -12.94 -0.15 -5.46
N ALA A 36 -11.80 -0.48 -6.07
CA ALA A 36 -10.68 -1.12 -5.41
C ALA A 36 -9.99 -0.21 -4.40
N VAL A 37 -9.65 1.02 -4.81
CA VAL A 37 -9.04 2.01 -3.92
C VAL A 37 -9.95 2.35 -2.73
N SER A 38 -11.27 2.41 -2.92
CA SER A 38 -12.21 2.68 -1.82
C SER A 38 -12.18 1.60 -0.73
N ARG A 39 -11.76 0.36 -1.02
CA ARG A 39 -11.61 -0.69 -0.01
C ARG A 39 -10.42 -0.48 0.92
N LEU A 40 -9.46 0.36 0.52
CA LEU A 40 -8.28 0.71 1.32
C LEU A 40 -8.57 1.82 2.33
N LEU A 41 -9.69 2.53 2.18
CA LEU A 41 -10.13 3.57 3.11
C LEU A 41 -10.98 2.92 4.22
N LYS A 42 -10.73 3.30 5.47
CA LYS A 42 -11.57 2.91 6.63
C LYS A 42 -12.77 3.84 6.76
#